data_AF-A0A9E2DUN6-F1
#
_entry.id   AF-A0A9E2DUN6-F1
#
_cell.length_a   1.000
_cell.length_b   1.000
_cell.length_c   1.000
_cell.angle_alpha   90.00
_cell.angle_beta   90.00
_cell.angle_gamma   90.00
#
_symmetry.space_group_name_H-M   'P 1'
#
loop_
_entity.id
_entity.type
_entity.pdbx_description
1 polymer ?
#
loop_
_entity_poly.entity_id
_entity_poly.type
_entity_poly.pdbx_seq_one_letter_code
_entity_poly.pdbx_strand_id
1 'polypeptide(L)'
;MRIYATIFITVVVAIVSGVLVSQKQSEDALRVLLNSSSSVKQLQGISRLETKSFDECRRHVAHLLTAQPDVSAKAQALLVYKAFHQKRMNDLINLPIEKSLLQSAFWWDNQQTQIPMPLPAMPAIEIDNATAPWLLKLSSFYAEEQRNHTLQVIEQLPIRDRDGSVLLTVLAIHANNSNDIQRLVSEWSTSYDTEAQKAALLLHALQGESSISVLSQDSEIQTIQLILRDENTKLAWRSMHRDDGNVFADIVLAGMIANPSKFIESCIDTAKQNKWVHPEHAIIIASTFFPDIASRIPASYRRNDESRKKWWDLFSCGLLLQKR
;
A
#
# COMPACT_ATOMS: atom_id res chain seq x y z
N MET A 1 10.77 -58.89 -3.68
CA MET A 1 10.43 -57.89 -2.64
C MET A 1 11.61 -57.06 -2.14
N ARG A 2 12.80 -57.65 -1.85
CA ARG A 2 13.96 -56.90 -1.31
C ARG A 2 14.54 -55.81 -2.22
N ILE A 3 14.59 -56.00 -3.54
CA ILE A 3 15.20 -55.04 -4.49
C ILE A 3 14.39 -53.73 -4.59
N TYR A 4 13.06 -53.80 -4.61
CA TYR A 4 12.19 -52.62 -4.67
C TYR A 4 12.28 -51.77 -3.40
N ALA A 5 12.46 -52.40 -2.24
CA ALA A 5 12.66 -51.69 -0.98
C ALA A 5 13.99 -50.90 -0.96
N THR A 6 15.07 -51.50 -1.48
CA THR A 6 16.38 -50.81 -1.56
C THR A 6 16.34 -49.63 -2.52
N ILE A 7 15.70 -49.77 -3.69
CA ILE A 7 15.57 -48.66 -4.66
C ILE A 7 14.73 -47.52 -4.07
N PHE A 8 13.61 -47.86 -3.41
CA PHE A 8 12.75 -46.86 -2.77
C PHE A 8 13.49 -46.07 -1.68
N ILE A 9 14.25 -46.75 -0.81
CA ILE A 9 15.04 -46.09 0.24
C ILE A 9 16.10 -45.16 -0.38
N THR A 10 16.81 -45.60 -1.41
CA THR A 10 17.84 -44.77 -2.06
C THR A 10 17.24 -43.51 -2.70
N VAL A 11 16.07 -43.62 -3.34
CA VAL A 11 15.36 -42.46 -3.91
C VAL A 11 14.91 -41.49 -2.82
N VAL A 12 14.34 -41.99 -1.72
CA VAL A 12 13.93 -41.13 -0.59
C VAL A 12 15.13 -40.43 0.04
N VAL A 13 16.24 -41.14 0.26
CA VAL A 13 17.48 -40.54 0.80
C VAL A 13 18.03 -39.49 -0.16
N ALA A 14 18.07 -39.75 -1.47
CA ALA A 14 18.54 -38.78 -2.45
C ALA A 14 17.66 -37.51 -2.51
N ILE A 15 16.34 -37.66 -2.42
CA ILE A 15 15.40 -36.53 -2.35
C ILE A 15 15.63 -35.73 -1.07
N VAL A 16 15.72 -36.39 0.09
CA VAL A 16 15.97 -35.73 1.37
C VAL A 16 17.31 -35.00 1.37
N SER A 17 18.38 -35.64 0.88
CA SER A 17 19.70 -35.01 0.75
C SER A 17 19.67 -33.83 -0.23
N GLY A 18 18.98 -33.95 -1.37
CA GLY A 18 18.82 -32.85 -2.33
C GLY A 18 18.10 -31.65 -1.73
N VAL A 19 17.01 -31.89 -0.98
CA VAL A 19 16.28 -30.84 -0.26
C VAL A 19 17.16 -30.18 0.80
N LEU A 20 17.93 -30.97 1.57
CA LEU A 20 18.83 -30.43 2.60
C LEU A 20 19.96 -29.58 2.01
N VAL A 21 20.55 -30.01 0.88
CA VAL A 21 21.60 -29.24 0.19
C VAL A 21 21.03 -27.94 -0.36
N SER A 22 19.84 -27.99 -0.97
CA SER A 22 19.15 -26.80 -1.49
C SER A 22 18.79 -25.81 -0.38
N GLN A 23 18.28 -26.29 0.75
CA GLN A 23 17.99 -25.47 1.92
C GLN A 23 19.26 -24.81 2.47
N LYS A 24 20.37 -25.57 2.57
CA LYS A 24 21.64 -25.06 3.06
C LYS A 24 22.22 -23.98 2.14
N GLN A 25 22.19 -24.19 0.81
CA GLN A 25 22.63 -23.18 -0.15
C GLN A 25 21.78 -21.91 -0.08
N SER A 26 20.46 -22.06 0.10
CA SER A 26 19.54 -20.92 0.29
C SER A 26 19.85 -20.14 1.57
N GLU A 27 20.13 -20.83 2.68
CA GLU A 27 20.54 -20.20 3.94
C GLU A 27 21.89 -19.49 3.84
N ASP A 28 22.87 -20.11 3.18
CA ASP A 28 24.20 -19.52 3.00
C ASP A 28 24.11 -18.26 2.13
N ALA A 29 23.34 -18.31 1.03
CA ALA A 29 23.09 -17.14 0.19
C ALA A 29 22.37 -16.01 0.96
N LEU A 30 21.41 -16.36 1.81
CA LEU A 30 20.70 -15.40 2.67
C LEU A 30 21.65 -14.75 3.69
N ARG A 31 22.52 -15.53 4.34
CA ARG A 31 23.54 -15.01 5.28
C ARG A 31 24.50 -14.06 4.58
N VAL A 32 24.94 -14.39 3.36
CA VAL A 32 25.81 -13.50 2.56
C VAL A 32 25.14 -12.16 2.28
N LEU A 33 23.83 -12.15 1.97
CA LEU A 33 23.08 -10.91 1.75
C LEU A 33 22.96 -10.07 3.02
N LEU A 34 22.61 -10.69 4.15
CA LEU A 34 22.39 -9.99 5.42
C LEU A 34 23.69 -9.46 6.05
N ASN A 35 24.80 -10.17 5.90
CA ASN A 35 26.10 -9.78 6.44
C ASN A 35 26.92 -8.88 5.49
N SER A 36 26.36 -8.53 4.33
CA SER A 36 27.01 -7.64 3.38
C SER A 36 27.16 -6.23 3.95
N SER A 37 28.24 -5.52 3.58
CA SER A 37 28.45 -4.10 3.91
C SER A 37 27.53 -3.15 3.14
N SER A 38 26.91 -3.62 2.07
CA SER A 38 25.94 -2.85 1.27
C SER A 38 24.53 -2.93 1.86
N SER A 39 23.97 -1.77 2.23
CA SER A 39 22.58 -1.64 2.70
C SER A 39 21.55 -2.19 1.72
N VAL A 40 21.76 -2.01 0.41
CA VAL A 40 20.89 -2.56 -0.65
C VAL A 40 20.80 -4.09 -0.57
N LYS A 41 21.94 -4.77 -0.39
CA LYS A 41 21.98 -6.24 -0.26
C LYS A 41 21.35 -6.70 1.05
N GLN A 42 21.55 -5.94 2.13
CA GLN A 42 20.92 -6.24 3.43
C GLN A 42 19.40 -6.14 3.34
N LEU A 43 18.87 -5.07 2.72
CA LEU A 43 17.43 -4.90 2.49
C LEU A 43 16.85 -6.03 1.64
N GLN A 44 17.54 -6.45 0.57
CA GLN A 44 17.14 -7.62 -0.21
C GLN A 44 17.13 -8.91 0.63
N GLY A 45 18.10 -9.08 1.52
CA GLY A 45 18.15 -10.19 2.47
C GLY A 45 16.95 -10.17 3.44
N ILE A 46 16.59 -8.99 3.96
CA ILE A 46 15.45 -8.82 4.87
C ILE A 46 14.14 -9.19 4.17
N SER A 47 13.92 -8.76 2.92
CA SER A 47 12.72 -9.13 2.17
C SER A 47 12.60 -10.64 1.92
N ARG A 48 13.72 -11.37 1.81
CA ARG A 48 13.70 -12.84 1.69
C ARG A 48 13.29 -13.56 2.98
N LEU A 49 13.27 -12.86 4.12
CA LEU A 49 12.80 -13.40 5.40
C LEU A 49 11.29 -13.29 5.58
N GLU A 50 10.56 -12.60 4.69
CA GLU A 50 9.11 -12.40 4.78
C GLU A 50 8.31 -13.72 4.81
N THR A 51 8.85 -14.81 4.29
CA THR A 51 8.20 -16.13 4.33
C THR A 51 8.57 -16.97 5.56
N LYS A 52 9.57 -16.55 6.34
CA LYS A 52 10.08 -17.31 7.50
C LYS A 52 9.28 -17.07 8.78
N SER A 53 9.50 -17.92 9.78
CA SER A 53 8.91 -17.79 11.12
C SER A 53 9.52 -16.62 11.92
N PHE A 54 8.86 -16.18 13.00
CA PHE A 54 9.40 -15.10 13.84
C PHE A 54 10.78 -15.43 14.41
N ASP A 55 11.00 -16.66 14.90
CA ASP A 55 12.27 -17.05 15.50
C ASP A 55 13.42 -17.06 14.49
N GLU A 56 13.15 -17.48 13.26
CA GLU A 56 14.13 -17.43 12.18
C GLU A 56 14.45 -15.99 11.79
N CYS A 57 13.44 -15.15 11.61
CA CYS A 57 13.64 -13.72 11.35
C CYS A 57 14.48 -13.09 12.46
N ARG A 58 14.12 -13.29 13.72
CA ARG A 58 14.83 -12.76 14.89
C ARG A 58 16.29 -13.20 14.90
N ARG A 59 16.57 -14.48 14.64
CA ARG A 59 17.94 -15.01 14.57
C ARG A 59 18.77 -14.30 13.50
N HIS A 60 18.17 -14.05 12.34
CA HIS A 60 18.87 -13.48 11.20
C HIS A 60 19.04 -11.95 11.30
N VAL A 61 18.05 -11.22 11.81
CA VAL A 61 18.06 -9.75 11.79
C VAL A 61 18.48 -9.09 13.12
N ALA A 62 18.72 -9.85 14.19
CA ALA A 62 19.08 -9.29 15.50
C ALA A 62 20.26 -8.30 15.43
N HIS A 63 21.31 -8.64 14.67
CA HIS A 63 22.48 -7.77 14.49
C HIS A 63 22.19 -6.54 13.61
N LEU A 64 21.12 -6.56 12.81
CA LEU A 64 20.71 -5.46 11.93
C LEU A 64 19.87 -4.41 12.65
N LEU A 65 19.35 -4.70 13.84
CA LEU A 65 18.56 -3.74 14.63
C LEU A 65 19.38 -2.52 15.04
N THR A 66 20.70 -2.63 15.13
CA THR A 66 21.61 -1.52 15.42
C THR A 66 22.43 -1.08 14.20
N ALA A 67 22.04 -1.51 12.99
CA ALA A 67 22.72 -1.15 11.74
C ALA A 67 22.31 0.26 11.27
N GLN A 68 22.62 0.57 10.00
CA GLN A 68 22.20 1.82 9.37
C GLN A 68 20.68 2.04 9.49
N PRO A 69 20.21 3.30 9.56
CA PRO A 69 18.81 3.62 9.87
C PRO A 69 17.78 2.87 9.02
N ASP A 70 17.96 2.83 7.69
CA ASP A 70 17.00 2.19 6.78
C ASP A 70 16.95 0.66 6.96
N VAL A 71 18.11 0.04 7.18
CA VAL A 71 18.23 -1.42 7.39
C VAL A 71 17.64 -1.80 8.74
N SER A 72 17.95 -1.02 9.78
CA SER A 72 17.40 -1.19 11.12
C SER A 72 15.88 -1.03 11.10
N ALA A 73 15.35 0.03 10.47
CA ALA A 73 13.91 0.27 10.35
C ALA A 73 13.19 -0.90 9.67
N LYS A 74 13.72 -1.41 8.54
CA LYS A 74 13.09 -2.55 7.85
C LYS A 74 13.17 -3.84 8.67
N ALA A 75 14.26 -4.08 9.38
CA ALA A 75 14.41 -5.23 10.28
C ALA A 75 13.43 -5.16 11.46
N GLN A 76 13.29 -3.99 12.09
CA GLN A 76 12.33 -3.75 13.17
C GLN A 76 10.89 -3.96 12.69
N ALA A 77 10.52 -3.38 11.54
CA ALA A 77 9.20 -3.54 10.93
C ALA A 77 8.86 -5.01 10.63
N LEU A 78 9.81 -5.78 10.10
CA LEU A 78 9.63 -7.22 9.86
C LEU A 78 9.37 -7.99 11.16
N LEU A 79 10.13 -7.71 12.23
CA LEU A 79 9.93 -8.38 13.52
C LEU A 79 8.60 -8.03 14.15
N VAL A 80 8.22 -6.75 14.13
CA VAL A 80 6.92 -6.29 14.63
C VAL A 80 5.78 -6.95 13.84
N TYR A 81 5.85 -6.94 12.51
CA TYR A 81 4.88 -7.63 11.65
C TYR A 81 4.74 -9.12 12.02
N LYS A 82 5.86 -9.83 12.13
CA LYS A 82 5.86 -11.27 12.45
C LYS A 82 5.34 -11.55 13.85
N ALA A 83 5.73 -10.76 14.84
CA ALA A 83 5.26 -10.89 16.21
C ALA A 83 3.76 -10.63 16.31
N PHE A 84 3.27 -9.60 15.63
CA PHE A 84 1.84 -9.24 15.61
C PHE A 84 1.00 -10.37 15.01
N HIS A 85 1.39 -10.87 13.82
CA HIS A 85 0.66 -11.96 13.15
C HIS A 85 0.74 -13.31 13.89
N GLN A 86 1.83 -13.57 14.61
CA GLN A 86 2.03 -14.83 15.33
C GLN A 86 1.61 -14.75 16.81
N LYS A 87 0.99 -13.64 17.25
CA LYS A 87 0.58 -13.40 18.65
C LYS A 87 1.73 -13.50 19.66
N ARG A 88 2.89 -12.94 19.30
CA ARG A 88 4.15 -12.96 20.07
C ARG A 88 4.68 -11.56 20.40
N MET A 89 3.78 -10.59 20.58
CA MET A 89 4.15 -9.19 20.85
C MET A 89 5.05 -9.03 22.09
N ASN A 90 4.86 -9.86 23.12
CA ASN A 90 5.69 -9.86 24.33
C ASN A 90 7.18 -10.17 24.04
N ASP A 91 7.49 -10.89 22.96
CA ASP A 91 8.86 -11.26 22.61
C ASP A 91 9.68 -10.07 22.07
N LEU A 92 9.02 -8.93 21.80
CA LEU A 92 9.65 -7.71 21.32
C LEU A 92 10.18 -6.80 22.45
N ILE A 93 9.72 -6.97 23.69
CA ILE A 93 9.95 -6.03 24.81
C ILE A 93 11.43 -5.74 25.05
N ASN A 94 12.28 -6.76 24.89
CA ASN A 94 13.71 -6.68 25.18
C ASN A 94 14.57 -6.42 23.94
N LEU A 95 13.96 -6.20 22.77
CA LEU A 95 14.68 -5.93 21.54
C LEU A 95 14.91 -4.42 21.37
N PRO A 96 16.02 -4.00 20.74
CA PRO A 96 16.29 -2.60 20.43
C PRO A 96 15.39 -2.12 19.28
N ILE A 97 14.10 -1.96 19.57
CA ILE A 97 13.06 -1.48 18.65
C ILE A 97 12.67 -0.06 19.06
N GLU A 98 12.37 0.79 18.06
CA GLU A 98 11.90 2.15 18.28
C GLU A 98 10.66 2.14 19.20
N LYS A 99 10.71 2.96 20.26
CA LYS A 99 9.66 2.96 21.30
C LYS A 99 8.28 3.27 20.74
N SER A 100 8.18 4.21 19.79
CA SER A 100 6.94 4.59 19.11
C SER A 100 6.34 3.42 18.34
N LEU A 101 7.18 2.68 17.60
CA LEU A 101 6.78 1.49 16.85
C LEU A 101 6.29 0.38 17.79
N LEU A 102 7.04 0.10 18.85
CA LEU A 102 6.68 -0.91 19.85
C LEU A 102 5.37 -0.55 20.56
N GLN A 103 5.21 0.70 21.00
CA GLN A 103 3.98 1.20 21.63
C GLN A 103 2.78 1.09 20.68
N SER A 104 2.97 1.42 19.40
CA SER A 104 1.91 1.34 18.40
C SER A 104 1.47 -0.10 18.15
N ALA A 105 2.42 -1.02 18.06
CA ALA A 105 2.11 -2.43 17.88
C ALA A 105 1.40 -3.04 19.10
N PHE A 106 1.83 -2.70 20.33
CA PHE A 106 1.10 -3.08 21.55
C PHE A 106 -0.27 -2.45 21.64
N TRP A 107 -0.45 -1.21 21.19
CA TRP A 107 -1.77 -0.58 21.14
C TRP A 107 -2.72 -1.43 20.28
N TRP A 108 -2.28 -1.84 19.09
CA TRP A 108 -3.09 -2.68 18.20
C TRP A 108 -3.38 -4.07 18.73
N ASP A 109 -2.42 -4.69 19.44
CA ASP A 109 -2.60 -6.00 20.06
C ASP A 109 -3.71 -5.99 21.13
N ASN A 110 -3.88 -4.83 21.77
CA ASN A 110 -4.87 -4.61 22.82
C ASN A 110 -6.22 -4.05 22.32
N GLN A 111 -6.30 -3.53 21.09
CA GLN A 111 -7.57 -3.08 20.52
C GLN A 111 -8.40 -4.30 20.13
N GLN A 112 -9.47 -4.58 20.89
CA GLN A 112 -10.40 -5.66 20.59
C GLN A 112 -10.90 -5.57 19.15
N THR A 113 -11.03 -6.73 18.52
CA THR A 113 -11.22 -6.93 17.07
C THR A 113 -12.46 -6.31 16.44
N GLN A 114 -13.37 -5.73 17.21
CA GLN A 114 -14.62 -5.17 16.69
C GLN A 114 -14.37 -3.78 16.12
N ILE A 115 -14.35 -3.71 14.79
CA ILE A 115 -14.55 -2.45 14.07
C ILE A 115 -15.91 -1.91 14.56
N PRO A 116 -16.01 -0.64 15.01
CA PRO A 116 -17.31 -0.04 15.25
C PRO A 116 -18.12 -0.15 13.95
N MET A 117 -19.19 -0.93 13.97
CA MET A 117 -20.17 -0.98 12.89
C MET A 117 -21.40 -0.17 13.33
N PRO A 118 -21.86 0.79 12.51
CA PRO A 118 -21.33 1.19 11.22
C PRO A 118 -19.97 1.91 11.35
N LEU A 119 -19.13 1.77 10.32
CA LEU A 119 -17.90 2.56 10.19
C LEU A 119 -18.26 4.02 10.46
N PRO A 120 -17.61 4.70 11.43
CA PRO A 120 -17.88 6.11 11.66
C PRO A 120 -17.66 6.86 10.34
N ALA A 121 -18.55 7.81 10.04
CA ALA A 121 -18.39 8.73 8.92
C ALA A 121 -16.95 9.23 8.89
N MET A 122 -16.39 9.37 7.68
CA MET A 122 -14.97 9.69 7.47
C MET A 122 -14.54 10.73 8.51
N PRO A 123 -13.54 10.41 9.36
CA PRO A 123 -13.19 11.22 10.51
C PRO A 123 -13.14 12.68 10.08
N ALA A 124 -13.84 13.56 10.82
CA ALA A 124 -13.93 14.99 10.54
C ALA A 124 -12.52 15.59 10.52
N ILE A 125 -11.86 15.44 9.38
CA ILE A 125 -10.70 16.22 9.02
C ILE A 125 -11.33 17.55 8.68
N GLU A 126 -10.91 18.62 9.36
CA GLU A 126 -11.08 19.97 8.84
C GLU A 126 -10.28 20.02 7.53
N ILE A 127 -10.85 19.45 6.48
CA ILE A 127 -10.37 19.61 5.12
C ILE A 127 -10.75 21.04 4.82
N ASP A 128 -9.75 21.90 4.71
CA ASP A 128 -9.98 23.17 4.05
C ASP A 128 -10.53 22.83 2.66
N ASN A 129 -11.79 23.22 2.42
CA ASN A 129 -12.50 22.97 1.17
C ASN A 129 -11.70 23.49 -0.04
N ALA A 130 -10.77 24.42 0.16
CA ALA A 130 -9.89 24.94 -0.88
C ALA A 130 -8.76 23.99 -1.29
N THR A 131 -8.29 23.09 -0.41
CA THR A 131 -7.02 22.37 -0.60
C THR A 131 -7.19 20.98 -1.23
N ALA A 132 -8.29 20.27 -0.94
CA ALA A 132 -8.52 18.96 -1.55
C ALA A 132 -10.01 18.60 -1.75
N PRO A 133 -10.72 19.27 -2.68
CA PRO A 133 -12.14 19.03 -2.96
C PRO A 133 -12.45 17.58 -3.40
N TRP A 134 -11.52 16.93 -4.11
CA TRP A 134 -11.66 15.55 -4.60
C TRP A 134 -11.71 14.54 -3.46
N LEU A 135 -10.98 14.79 -2.36
CA LEU A 135 -10.90 13.89 -1.21
C LEU A 135 -12.21 13.84 -0.41
N LEU A 136 -12.91 14.97 -0.24
CA LEU A 136 -14.23 15.01 0.38
C LEU A 136 -15.25 14.24 -0.45
N LYS A 137 -15.22 14.39 -1.76
CA LYS A 137 -16.14 13.69 -2.68
C LYS A 137 -15.82 12.19 -2.80
N LEU A 138 -14.54 11.82 -2.69
CA LEU A 138 -14.11 10.44 -2.59
C LEU A 138 -14.55 9.82 -1.26
N SER A 139 -14.50 10.58 -0.17
CA SER A 139 -15.00 10.14 1.14
C SER A 139 -16.50 9.84 1.13
N SER A 140 -17.31 10.65 0.43
CA SER A 140 -18.75 10.43 0.30
C SER A 140 -19.10 9.23 -0.58
N PHE A 141 -18.21 8.85 -1.51
CA PHE A 141 -18.35 7.63 -2.32
C PHE A 141 -18.32 6.34 -1.47
N TYR A 142 -17.55 6.33 -0.38
CA TYR A 142 -17.42 5.16 0.49
C TYR A 142 -18.54 5.04 1.54
N ALA A 143 -19.36 6.07 1.77
CA ALA A 143 -20.54 5.99 2.63
C ALA A 143 -21.71 5.27 1.92
N GLU A 144 -22.10 4.08 2.42
CA GLU A 144 -23.15 3.24 1.81
C GLU A 144 -24.47 4.00 1.55
N GLU A 145 -24.91 4.85 2.50
CA GLU A 145 -26.17 5.59 2.40
C GLU A 145 -26.15 6.72 1.35
N GLN A 146 -24.97 7.25 1.00
CA GLN A 146 -24.83 8.37 0.06
C GLN A 146 -24.37 7.93 -1.33
N ARG A 147 -23.79 6.73 -1.45
CA ARG A 147 -23.21 6.19 -2.68
C ARG A 147 -24.17 6.32 -3.86
N ASN A 148 -25.41 5.85 -3.75
CA ASN A 148 -26.35 5.84 -4.88
C ASN A 148 -26.74 7.25 -5.38
N HIS A 149 -26.89 8.22 -4.47
CA HIS A 149 -27.24 9.60 -4.85
C HIS A 149 -26.03 10.33 -5.44
N THR A 150 -24.85 10.15 -4.85
CA THR A 150 -23.59 10.70 -5.37
C THR A 150 -23.25 10.11 -6.74
N LEU A 151 -23.48 8.82 -6.96
CA LEU A 151 -23.30 8.13 -8.24
C LEU A 151 -24.19 8.70 -9.36
N GLN A 152 -25.49 8.88 -9.10
CA GLN A 152 -26.43 9.42 -10.08
C GLN A 152 -26.08 10.87 -10.50
N VAL A 153 -25.64 11.69 -9.54
CA VAL A 153 -25.21 13.06 -9.81
C VAL A 153 -23.87 13.08 -10.54
N ILE A 154 -22.94 12.19 -10.17
CA ILE A 154 -21.66 12.02 -10.85
C ILE A 154 -21.93 11.67 -12.31
N GLU A 155 -22.64 10.60 -12.64
CA GLU A 155 -22.89 10.15 -14.03
C GLU A 155 -23.43 11.25 -14.98
N GLN A 156 -24.16 12.23 -14.46
CA GLN A 156 -24.79 13.31 -15.24
C GLN A 156 -23.90 14.53 -15.51
N LEU A 157 -22.76 14.69 -14.82
CA LEU A 157 -21.86 15.85 -14.98
C LEU A 157 -20.77 15.62 -16.04
N PRO A 158 -20.26 16.64 -16.75
CA PRO A 158 -19.03 16.51 -17.55
C PRO A 158 -17.85 16.03 -16.69
N ILE A 159 -16.94 15.22 -17.25
CA ILE A 159 -15.87 14.52 -16.49
C ILE A 159 -15.06 15.50 -15.62
N ARG A 160 -14.75 16.69 -16.15
CA ARG A 160 -13.94 17.72 -15.47
C ARG A 160 -14.69 18.52 -14.40
N ASP A 161 -16.01 18.64 -14.50
CA ASP A 161 -16.83 19.51 -13.62
C ASP A 161 -17.14 18.85 -12.26
N ARG A 162 -16.69 17.61 -12.06
CA ARG A 162 -16.96 16.82 -10.87
C ARG A 162 -16.01 17.14 -9.73
N ASP A 163 -14.70 17.27 -9.98
CA ASP A 163 -13.68 17.63 -8.97
C ASP A 163 -12.33 18.09 -9.56
N GLY A 164 -12.26 18.34 -10.88
CA GLY A 164 -11.00 18.65 -11.58
C GLY A 164 -10.11 17.42 -11.83
N SER A 165 -10.65 16.21 -11.67
CA SER A 165 -9.99 14.92 -11.93
C SER A 165 -10.99 13.92 -12.54
N VAL A 166 -10.51 12.75 -12.98
CA VAL A 166 -11.36 11.67 -13.49
C VAL A 166 -11.65 10.60 -12.43
N LEU A 167 -10.98 10.67 -11.27
CA LEU A 167 -11.02 9.67 -10.20
C LEU A 167 -12.43 9.18 -9.85
N LEU A 168 -13.33 10.09 -9.49
CA LEU A 168 -14.68 9.73 -9.04
C LEU A 168 -15.50 9.09 -10.14
N THR A 169 -15.32 9.56 -11.38
CA THR A 169 -15.96 8.99 -12.58
C THR A 169 -15.50 7.56 -12.79
N VAL A 170 -14.20 7.32 -12.74
CA VAL A 170 -13.60 5.99 -12.90
C VAL A 170 -14.10 5.02 -11.82
N LEU A 171 -14.08 5.43 -10.55
CA LEU A 171 -14.54 4.60 -9.44
C LEU A 171 -16.05 4.31 -9.52
N ALA A 172 -16.86 5.30 -9.90
CA ALA A 172 -18.31 5.14 -10.08
C ALA A 172 -18.64 4.12 -11.17
N ILE A 173 -18.02 4.25 -12.34
CA ILE A 173 -18.22 3.34 -13.47
C ILE A 173 -17.75 1.93 -13.10
N HIS A 174 -16.59 1.81 -12.46
CA HIS A 174 -16.07 0.52 -12.02
C HIS A 174 -16.99 -0.18 -11.00
N ALA A 175 -17.62 0.57 -10.10
CA ALA A 175 -18.51 0.02 -9.08
C ALA A 175 -19.89 -0.42 -9.63
N ASN A 176 -20.44 0.29 -10.63
CA ASN A 176 -21.84 0.09 -11.06
C ASN A 176 -22.02 -0.55 -12.43
N ASN A 177 -21.04 -0.46 -13.34
CA ASN A 177 -21.27 -0.67 -14.77
C ASN A 177 -20.29 -1.68 -15.38
N SER A 178 -20.11 -2.85 -14.76
CA SER A 178 -19.14 -3.88 -15.20
C SER A 178 -19.29 -4.34 -16.66
N ASN A 179 -20.52 -4.33 -17.20
CA ASN A 179 -20.80 -4.81 -18.55
C ASN A 179 -20.47 -3.80 -19.66
N ASP A 180 -20.40 -2.50 -19.36
CA ASP A 180 -20.14 -1.44 -20.35
C ASP A 180 -18.70 -0.93 -20.34
N ILE A 181 -17.87 -1.34 -19.37
CA ILE A 181 -16.50 -0.83 -19.20
C ILE A 181 -15.69 -1.01 -20.48
N GLN A 182 -15.71 -2.19 -21.11
CA GLN A 182 -14.93 -2.44 -22.32
C GLN A 182 -15.35 -1.54 -23.49
N ARG A 183 -16.65 -1.28 -23.63
CA ARG A 183 -17.18 -0.37 -24.65
C ARG A 183 -16.67 1.05 -24.39
N LEU A 184 -16.82 1.55 -23.16
CA LEU A 184 -16.36 2.89 -22.76
C LEU A 184 -14.85 3.05 -22.95
N VAL A 185 -14.06 2.06 -22.54
CA VAL A 185 -12.60 2.04 -22.72
C VAL A 185 -12.26 2.14 -24.20
N SER A 186 -12.91 1.37 -25.07
CA SER A 186 -12.66 1.41 -26.51
C SER A 186 -12.98 2.79 -27.12
N GLU A 187 -14.14 3.36 -26.79
CA GLU A 187 -14.57 4.66 -27.29
C GLU A 187 -13.66 5.79 -26.80
N TRP A 188 -13.36 5.80 -25.51
CA TRP A 188 -12.64 6.89 -24.86
C TRP A 188 -11.13 6.85 -25.11
N SER A 189 -10.55 5.67 -25.35
CA SER A 189 -9.12 5.54 -25.68
C SER A 189 -8.72 6.29 -26.95
N THR A 190 -9.66 6.51 -27.87
CA THR A 190 -9.47 7.26 -29.12
C THR A 190 -10.11 8.64 -29.13
N SER A 191 -10.69 9.07 -28.00
CA SER A 191 -11.33 10.38 -27.88
C SER A 191 -10.30 11.51 -28.02
N TYR A 192 -10.73 12.67 -28.52
CA TYR A 192 -9.94 13.90 -28.46
C TYR A 192 -9.94 14.54 -27.06
N ASP A 193 -10.86 14.12 -26.20
CA ASP A 193 -10.96 14.57 -24.82
C ASP A 193 -9.91 13.84 -23.95
N THR A 194 -8.95 14.59 -23.42
CA THR A 194 -7.89 14.08 -22.54
C THR A 194 -8.46 13.45 -21.28
N GLU A 195 -9.58 13.94 -20.76
CA GLU A 195 -10.19 13.41 -19.56
C GLU A 195 -10.86 12.05 -19.84
N ALA A 196 -11.51 11.90 -20.99
CA ALA A 196 -12.00 10.60 -21.44
C ALA A 196 -10.84 9.59 -21.62
N GLN A 197 -9.74 10.04 -22.23
CA GLN A 197 -8.53 9.22 -22.40
C GLN A 197 -7.93 8.75 -21.06
N LYS A 198 -7.81 9.64 -20.06
CA LYS A 198 -7.38 9.30 -18.69
C LYS A 198 -8.31 8.29 -18.04
N ALA A 199 -9.63 8.52 -18.15
CA ALA A 199 -10.63 7.63 -17.58
C ALA A 199 -10.56 6.23 -18.20
N ALA A 200 -10.37 6.13 -19.52
CA ALA A 200 -10.19 4.86 -20.22
C ALA A 200 -8.97 4.08 -19.70
N LEU A 201 -7.83 4.75 -19.51
CA LEU A 201 -6.62 4.12 -18.99
C LEU A 201 -6.81 3.55 -17.59
N LEU A 202 -7.39 4.34 -16.69
CA LEU A 202 -7.59 3.95 -15.30
C LEU A 202 -8.66 2.86 -15.16
N LEU A 203 -9.77 2.95 -15.93
CA LEU A 203 -10.81 1.91 -15.97
C LEU A 203 -10.27 0.57 -16.46
N HIS A 204 -9.48 0.59 -17.54
CA HIS A 204 -8.87 -0.61 -18.08
C HIS A 204 -7.89 -1.24 -17.09
N ALA A 205 -7.04 -0.43 -16.46
CA ALA A 205 -6.08 -0.92 -15.48
C ALA A 205 -6.77 -1.52 -14.24
N LEU A 206 -7.92 -0.97 -13.81
CA LEU A 206 -8.75 -1.57 -12.76
C LEU A 206 -9.32 -2.95 -13.11
N GLN A 207 -9.43 -3.30 -14.40
CA GLN A 207 -9.83 -4.64 -14.83
C GLN A 207 -8.67 -5.66 -14.82
N GLY A 208 -7.44 -5.22 -14.49
CA GLY A 208 -6.25 -6.08 -14.48
C GLY A 208 -5.67 -6.37 -15.85
N GLU A 209 -6.11 -5.64 -16.88
CA GLU A 209 -5.60 -5.77 -18.25
C GLU A 209 -4.35 -4.88 -18.41
N SER A 210 -3.25 -5.48 -18.87
CA SER A 210 -1.90 -4.90 -18.81
C SER A 210 -1.47 -4.13 -20.06
N SER A 211 -2.33 -4.01 -21.07
CA SER A 211 -1.95 -3.45 -22.36
C SER A 211 -3.03 -2.56 -22.97
N ILE A 212 -3.13 -1.33 -22.46
CA ILE A 212 -3.64 -0.21 -23.25
C ILE A 212 -2.57 0.84 -23.41
N SER A 213 -2.29 1.17 -24.66
CA SER A 213 -1.64 2.40 -25.05
C SER A 213 -2.69 3.33 -25.62
N VAL A 214 -3.06 4.35 -24.87
CA VAL A 214 -3.66 5.56 -25.45
C VAL A 214 -2.54 6.35 -26.11
N LEU A 215 -2.66 6.61 -27.41
CA LEU A 215 -1.70 7.46 -28.13
C LEU A 215 -2.04 8.92 -27.83
N SER A 216 -1.41 9.49 -26.80
CA SER A 216 -1.58 10.89 -26.43
C SER A 216 -0.23 11.60 -26.29
N GLN A 217 -0.20 12.87 -26.69
CA GLN A 217 0.92 13.77 -26.46
C GLN A 217 0.86 14.45 -25.09
N ASP A 218 -0.25 14.27 -24.36
CA ASP A 218 -0.42 14.80 -23.02
C ASP A 218 0.53 14.13 -22.03
N SER A 219 1.26 14.95 -21.26
CA SER A 219 2.29 14.48 -20.34
C SER A 219 1.72 13.77 -19.11
N GLU A 220 0.51 14.10 -18.67
CA GLU A 220 -0.15 13.44 -17.55
C GLU A 220 -0.60 12.03 -17.96
N ILE A 221 -1.16 11.90 -19.16
CA ILE A 221 -1.54 10.60 -19.74
C ILE A 221 -0.32 9.68 -19.88
N GLN A 222 0.79 10.20 -20.42
CA GLN A 222 2.04 9.44 -20.54
C GLN A 222 2.57 9.02 -19.16
N THR A 223 2.47 9.91 -18.17
CA THR A 223 2.88 9.60 -16.79
C THR A 223 2.04 8.49 -16.18
N ILE A 224 0.71 8.56 -16.32
CA ILE A 224 -0.22 7.51 -15.84
C ILE A 224 0.09 6.18 -16.51
N GLN A 225 0.32 6.16 -17.83
CA GLN A 225 0.70 4.95 -18.55
C GLN A 225 1.99 4.32 -18.05
N LEU A 226 3.03 5.12 -17.83
CA LEU A 226 4.31 4.62 -17.31
C LEU A 226 4.17 4.06 -15.90
N ILE A 227 3.39 4.72 -15.04
CA ILE A 227 3.10 4.23 -13.68
C ILE A 227 2.43 2.87 -13.74
N LEU A 228 1.37 2.73 -14.54
CA LEU A 228 0.58 1.51 -14.64
C LEU A 228 1.36 0.37 -15.29
N ARG A 229 2.11 0.66 -16.37
CA ARG A 229 2.87 -0.34 -17.13
C ARG A 229 4.05 -0.92 -16.34
N ASP A 230 4.81 -0.07 -15.66
CA ASP A 230 6.05 -0.47 -14.99
C ASP A 230 5.86 -0.69 -13.47
N GLU A 231 4.61 -0.64 -12.98
CA GLU A 231 4.26 -0.58 -11.56
C GLU A 231 5.08 0.47 -10.78
N ASN A 232 5.35 1.62 -11.40
CA ASN A 232 6.34 2.59 -10.92
C ASN A 232 5.76 3.53 -9.84
N THR A 233 5.65 3.01 -8.62
CA THR A 233 5.12 3.78 -7.47
C THR A 233 5.96 5.00 -7.09
N LYS A 234 7.26 4.99 -7.42
CA LYS A 234 8.13 6.16 -7.19
C LYS A 234 7.81 7.30 -8.15
N LEU A 235 7.49 6.98 -9.41
CA LEU A 235 7.03 7.97 -10.37
C LEU A 235 5.67 8.53 -9.93
N ALA A 236 4.74 7.68 -9.52
CA ALA A 236 3.44 8.12 -9.00
C ALA A 236 3.62 9.11 -7.83
N TRP A 237 4.46 8.77 -6.86
CA TRP A 237 4.76 9.64 -5.72
C TRP A 237 5.32 11.01 -6.14
N ARG A 238 6.25 11.02 -7.11
CA ARG A 238 6.91 12.25 -7.56
C ARG A 238 5.98 13.15 -8.39
N SER A 239 5.10 12.55 -9.17
CA SER A 239 4.24 13.27 -10.11
C SER A 239 2.87 13.61 -9.54
N MET A 240 2.47 13.06 -8.39
CA MET A 240 1.15 13.35 -7.84
C MET A 240 1.03 14.74 -7.20
N HIS A 241 2.11 15.49 -7.04
CA HIS A 241 2.05 16.84 -6.48
C HIS A 241 2.05 17.88 -7.60
N ARG A 242 1.17 18.87 -7.48
CA ARG A 242 1.14 20.11 -8.26
C ARG A 242 2.16 21.10 -7.72
N ASP A 243 2.45 22.12 -8.52
CA ASP A 243 3.37 23.20 -8.15
C ASP A 243 2.93 23.97 -6.89
N ASP A 244 1.63 23.99 -6.62
CA ASP A 244 1.02 24.60 -5.43
C ASP A 244 0.98 23.67 -4.20
N GLY A 245 1.47 22.43 -4.32
CA GLY A 245 1.45 21.41 -3.27
C GLY A 245 0.18 20.57 -3.21
N ASN A 246 -0.82 20.85 -4.07
CA ASN A 246 -2.03 20.04 -4.17
C ASN A 246 -1.78 18.72 -4.89
N VAL A 247 -2.75 17.80 -4.80
CA VAL A 247 -2.59 16.43 -5.33
C VAL A 247 -3.34 16.22 -6.65
N PHE A 248 -2.66 15.62 -7.63
CA PHE A 248 -3.24 15.01 -8.82
C PHE A 248 -3.86 13.66 -8.47
N ALA A 249 -5.18 13.66 -8.25
CA ALA A 249 -5.96 12.48 -7.86
C ALA A 249 -5.84 11.30 -8.85
N ASP A 250 -5.74 11.59 -10.15
CA ASP A 250 -5.62 10.57 -11.20
C ASP A 250 -4.31 9.79 -11.10
N ILE A 251 -3.21 10.48 -10.75
CA ILE A 251 -1.89 9.89 -10.54
C ILE A 251 -1.85 9.07 -9.24
N VAL A 252 -2.54 9.55 -8.20
CA VAL A 252 -2.73 8.77 -6.96
C VAL A 252 -3.43 7.45 -7.28
N LEU A 253 -4.53 7.49 -8.05
CA LEU A 253 -5.24 6.28 -8.44
C LEU A 253 -4.36 5.35 -9.27
N ALA A 254 -3.59 5.89 -10.23
CA ALA A 254 -2.65 5.09 -11.01
C ALA A 254 -1.62 4.39 -10.11
N GLY A 255 -1.05 5.10 -9.13
CA GLY A 255 -0.13 4.52 -8.14
C GLY A 255 -0.77 3.41 -7.30
N MET A 256 -2.04 3.60 -6.91
CA MET A 256 -2.83 2.62 -6.16
C MET A 256 -3.17 1.37 -6.97
N ILE A 257 -3.50 1.52 -8.26
CA ILE A 257 -3.75 0.38 -9.16
C ILE A 257 -2.46 -0.39 -9.41
N ALA A 258 -1.37 0.32 -9.70
CA ALA A 258 -0.06 -0.25 -9.98
C ALA A 258 0.46 -1.12 -8.84
N ASN A 259 0.55 -0.56 -7.62
CA ASN A 259 0.94 -1.33 -6.47
C ASN A 259 0.47 -0.65 -5.17
N PRO A 260 -0.71 -1.02 -4.64
CA PRO A 260 -1.35 -0.30 -3.54
C PRO A 260 -0.49 -0.34 -2.27
N SER A 261 0.08 -1.50 -1.96
CA SER A 261 0.92 -1.69 -0.77
C SER A 261 2.17 -0.80 -0.80
N LYS A 262 2.93 -0.84 -1.90
CA LYS A 262 4.18 -0.07 -2.03
C LYS A 262 3.94 1.42 -2.13
N PHE A 263 2.89 1.83 -2.84
CA PHE A 263 2.59 3.25 -3.00
C PHE A 263 2.17 3.88 -1.67
N ILE A 264 1.31 3.22 -0.90
CA ILE A 264 0.91 3.73 0.41
C ILE A 264 2.09 3.70 1.40
N GLU A 265 2.95 2.67 1.38
CA GLU A 265 4.20 2.64 2.18
C GLU A 265 5.04 3.91 1.87
N SER A 266 5.20 4.27 0.60
CA SER A 266 5.90 5.49 0.19
C SER A 266 5.22 6.76 0.70
N CYS A 267 3.88 6.85 0.65
CA CYS A 267 3.13 8.00 1.16
C CYS A 267 3.30 8.18 2.67
N ILE A 268 3.30 7.07 3.43
CA ILE A 268 3.50 7.08 4.89
C ILE A 268 4.91 7.53 5.24
N ASP A 269 5.93 6.91 4.63
CA ASP A 269 7.33 7.18 4.97
C ASP A 269 7.68 8.65 4.72
N THR A 270 7.22 9.19 3.60
CA THR A 270 7.42 10.60 3.25
C THR A 270 6.61 11.55 4.15
N ALA A 271 5.40 11.16 4.57
CA ALA A 271 4.62 11.91 5.55
C ALA A 271 5.28 11.93 6.93
N LYS A 272 5.81 10.79 7.40
CA LYS A 272 6.60 10.70 8.66
C LYS A 272 7.87 11.54 8.62
N GLN A 273 8.45 11.73 7.44
CA GLN A 273 9.61 12.57 7.20
C GLN A 273 9.26 14.05 6.98
N ASN A 274 7.98 14.42 7.11
CA ASN A 274 7.47 15.77 6.90
C ASN A 274 7.83 16.35 5.50
N LYS A 275 7.80 15.50 4.47
CA LYS A 275 8.12 15.87 3.08
C LYS A 275 6.93 16.40 2.30
N TRP A 276 5.73 16.32 2.86
CA TRP A 276 4.50 16.83 2.25
C TRP A 276 4.30 18.29 2.65
N VAL A 277 3.94 19.14 1.69
CA VAL A 277 3.48 20.51 1.95
C VAL A 277 2.17 20.48 2.76
N HIS A 278 1.29 19.54 2.40
CA HIS A 278 0.00 19.29 3.00
C HIS A 278 -0.02 17.87 3.62
N PRO A 279 0.48 17.70 4.85
CA PRO A 279 0.63 16.38 5.49
C PRO A 279 -0.70 15.64 5.70
N GLU A 280 -1.82 16.35 5.69
CA GLU A 280 -3.19 15.81 5.70
C GLU A 280 -3.51 14.99 4.46
N HIS A 281 -2.94 15.30 3.28
CA HIS A 281 -3.26 14.60 2.03
C HIS A 281 -2.94 13.11 2.11
N ALA A 282 -1.75 12.77 2.60
CA ALA A 282 -1.39 11.38 2.85
C ALA A 282 -2.40 10.70 3.80
N ILE A 283 -2.78 11.36 4.90
CA ILE A 283 -3.69 10.81 5.92
C ILE A 283 -5.03 10.46 5.29
N ILE A 284 -5.54 11.34 4.44
CA ILE A 284 -6.82 11.14 3.78
C ILE A 284 -6.71 10.03 2.72
N ILE A 285 -5.63 9.99 1.94
CA ILE A 285 -5.35 8.88 1.00
C ILE A 285 -5.38 7.55 1.77
N ALA A 286 -4.62 7.46 2.86
CA ALA A 286 -4.57 6.28 3.71
C ALA A 286 -5.95 5.92 4.31
N SER A 287 -6.70 6.92 4.77
CA SER A 287 -8.04 6.73 5.36
C SER A 287 -9.08 6.29 4.33
N THR A 288 -8.94 6.73 3.08
CA THR A 288 -9.84 6.38 1.99
C THR A 288 -9.67 4.92 1.59
N PHE A 289 -8.43 4.47 1.43
CA PHE A 289 -8.16 3.13 0.91
C PHE A 289 -8.13 2.05 2.01
N PHE A 290 -7.95 2.43 3.27
CA PHE A 290 -8.00 1.52 4.43
C PHE A 290 -8.90 2.07 5.55
N PRO A 291 -10.20 2.27 5.29
CA PRO A 291 -11.12 2.90 6.24
C PRO A 291 -11.29 2.08 7.53
N ASP A 292 -11.20 0.75 7.45
CA ASP A 292 -11.29 -0.17 8.60
C ASP A 292 -10.17 0.03 9.61
N ILE A 293 -8.97 0.35 9.12
CA ILE A 293 -7.79 0.62 9.96
C ILE A 293 -7.89 2.06 10.47
N ALA A 294 -8.17 3.01 9.58
CA ALA A 294 -8.19 4.43 9.91
C ALA A 294 -9.28 4.80 10.93
N SER A 295 -10.45 4.17 10.86
CA SER A 295 -11.58 4.40 11.78
C SER A 295 -11.28 4.04 13.23
N ARG A 296 -10.34 3.11 13.48
CA ARG A 296 -9.92 2.74 14.83
C ARG A 296 -8.98 3.77 15.44
N ILE A 297 -8.33 4.62 14.63
CA ILE A 297 -7.35 5.59 15.10
C ILE A 297 -8.06 6.90 15.47
N PRO A 298 -7.87 7.44 16.69
CA PRO A 298 -8.50 8.68 17.10
C PRO A 298 -8.20 9.86 16.17
N ALA A 299 -9.24 10.62 15.78
CA ALA A 299 -9.10 11.83 14.96
C ALA A 299 -8.23 12.90 15.63
N SER A 300 -8.16 12.91 16.96
CA SER A 300 -7.28 13.80 17.74
C SER A 300 -5.80 13.63 17.40
N TYR A 301 -5.40 12.50 16.80
CA TYR A 301 -4.04 12.27 16.35
C TYR A 301 -3.71 12.96 15.02
N ARG A 302 -4.53 13.90 14.55
CA ARG A 302 -4.29 14.60 13.27
C ARG A 302 -3.96 16.08 13.42
N ARG A 303 -3.96 16.60 14.64
CA ARG A 303 -3.96 18.05 14.93
C ARG A 303 -2.61 18.73 14.68
N ASN A 304 -1.53 18.06 15.02
CA ASN A 304 -0.17 18.60 14.94
C ASN A 304 0.84 17.52 14.52
N ASP A 305 2.07 17.92 14.22
CA ASP A 305 3.12 17.02 13.70
C ASP A 305 3.37 15.80 14.59
N GLU A 306 3.44 15.97 15.91
CA GLU A 306 3.68 14.88 16.85
C GLU A 306 2.51 13.88 16.85
N SER A 307 1.30 14.41 16.92
CA SER A 307 0.09 13.61 16.89
C SER A 307 -0.07 12.88 15.55
N ARG A 308 0.27 13.55 14.42
CA ARG A 308 0.25 12.98 13.07
C ARG A 308 1.27 11.87 12.93
N LYS A 309 2.48 12.04 13.45
CA LYS A 309 3.48 10.97 13.51
C LYS A 309 2.94 9.75 14.26
N LYS A 310 2.28 9.96 15.40
CA LYS A 310 1.63 8.88 16.14
C LYS A 310 0.49 8.22 15.36
N TRP A 311 -0.31 9.00 14.61
CA TRP A 311 -1.32 8.47 13.70
C TRP A 311 -0.69 7.54 12.65
N TRP A 312 0.44 7.95 12.06
CA TRP A 312 1.16 7.15 11.07
C TRP A 312 1.81 5.90 11.63
N ASP A 313 2.41 5.98 12.81
CA ASP A 313 2.99 4.81 13.49
C ASP A 313 1.90 3.80 13.85
N LEU A 314 0.73 4.27 14.30
CA LEU A 314 -0.43 3.41 14.52
C LEU A 314 -0.96 2.85 13.20
N PHE A 315 -1.19 3.67 12.18
CA PHE A 315 -1.71 3.20 10.90
C PHE A 315 -0.79 2.14 10.27
N SER A 316 0.52 2.40 10.23
CA SER A 316 1.51 1.44 9.76
C SER A 316 1.57 0.18 10.62
N CYS A 317 1.37 0.23 11.93
CA CYS A 317 1.29 -0.95 12.81
C CYS A 317 -0.03 -1.73 12.71
N GLY A 318 -1.12 -1.07 12.33
CA GLY A 318 -2.36 -1.73 11.89
C GLY A 318 -2.19 -2.45 10.55
N LEU A 319 -1.04 -2.19 9.90
CA LEU A 319 -0.39 -2.79 8.76
C LEU A 319 -1.30 -2.84 7.53
N LEU A 320 -0.96 -1.96 6.59
CA LEU A 320 -1.20 -1.85 5.13
C LEU A 320 -1.70 -3.07 4.33
N LEU A 321 -1.73 -4.25 4.94
CA LEU A 321 -1.86 -5.57 4.37
C LEU A 321 -2.85 -6.43 5.16
N GLN A 322 -3.92 -5.86 5.75
CA GLN A 322 -5.07 -6.69 6.13
C GLN A 322 -5.74 -7.27 4.87
N LYS A 323 -5.10 -8.25 4.23
CA LYS A 323 -5.80 -9.45 3.77
C LYS A 323 -5.95 -10.31 5.02
N ARG A 324 -7.01 -10.06 5.80
CA ARG A 324 -7.51 -11.11 6.69
C ARG A 324 -8.22 -12.15 5.85
#